data_AF-A0AAD1TLE3-F1
#
_entry.id   AF-A0AAD1TLE3-F1
#
_cell.length_a   1.000
_cell.length_b   1.000
_cell.length_c   1.000
_cell.angle_alpha   90.00
_cell.angle_beta   90.00
_cell.angle_gamma   90.00
#
_symmetry.space_group_name_H-M   'P 1'
#
loop_
_entity.id
_entity.type
_entity.pdbx_description
1 polymer ?
#
loop_
_entity_poly.entity_id
_entity_poly.type
_entity_poly.pdbx_seq_one_letter_code
_entity_poly.pdbx_strand_id
1 'polypeptide(L)'
;MPTWRTNGWLIHGRPVWGGAELWEKIWVAAQTRLIQIGHVDAHVATNLDEENHNAVADELTRIRNVKASDPVDPVLLKMATWAHETGGHRGNKATLEWARSRGMPITLGLVTTAQQ
;
A
#
# COMPACT_ATOMS: atom_id res chain seq x y z
N MET A 1 -25.32 -9.64 9.57
CA MET A 1 -23.83 -9.60 9.57
C MET A 1 -23.33 -10.32 8.34
N PRO A 2 -22.19 -9.92 7.73
CA PRO A 2 -21.62 -10.64 6.61
C PRO A 2 -21.33 -12.10 7.00
N THR A 3 -21.61 -13.01 6.08
CA THR A 3 -21.51 -14.47 6.27
C THR A 3 -20.10 -14.92 6.66
N TRP A 4 -19.07 -14.21 6.21
CA TRP A 4 -17.67 -14.57 6.51
C TRP A 4 -17.27 -14.23 7.94
N ARG A 5 -17.61 -13.04 8.45
CA ARG A 5 -17.23 -12.62 9.80
C ARG A 5 -17.84 -13.52 10.87
N THR A 6 -19.09 -13.92 10.67
CA THR A 6 -19.81 -14.84 11.56
C THR A 6 -19.23 -16.26 11.55
N ASN A 7 -18.60 -16.66 10.45
CA ASN A 7 -17.93 -17.95 10.31
C ASN A 7 -16.42 -17.88 10.55
N GLY A 8 -15.95 -16.92 11.36
CA GLY A 8 -14.53 -16.78 11.70
C GLY A 8 -13.62 -16.47 10.51
N TRP A 9 -14.14 -15.78 9.49
CA TRP A 9 -13.44 -15.47 8.25
C TRP A 9 -13.06 -16.71 7.43
N LEU A 10 -13.96 -17.71 7.40
CA LEU A 10 -13.80 -18.95 6.65
C LEU A 10 -14.83 -19.10 5.53
N ILE A 11 -14.38 -19.63 4.39
CA ILE A 11 -15.22 -20.10 3.27
C ILE A 11 -14.93 -21.59 3.09
N HIS A 12 -15.96 -22.44 3.26
CA HIS A 12 -15.83 -23.90 3.21
C HIS A 12 -14.69 -24.46 4.09
N GLY A 13 -14.53 -23.89 5.30
CA GLY A 13 -13.49 -24.30 6.26
C GLY A 13 -12.07 -23.81 5.93
N ARG A 14 -11.88 -23.04 4.86
CA ARG A 14 -10.60 -22.42 4.51
C ARG A 14 -10.61 -20.93 4.83
N PRO A 15 -9.47 -20.35 5.25
CA PRO A 15 -9.36 -18.90 5.41
C PRO A 15 -9.72 -18.18 4.12
N VAL A 16 -10.45 -17.06 4.27
CA VAL A 16 -10.61 -16.09 3.18
C VAL A 16 -9.24 -15.65 2.64
N TRP A 17 -9.18 -15.37 1.33
CA TRP A 17 -7.94 -14.93 0.69
C TRP A 17 -7.39 -13.65 1.35
N GLY A 18 -6.08 -13.56 1.51
CA GLY A 18 -5.43 -12.46 2.25
C GLY A 18 -5.50 -12.59 3.78
N GLY A 19 -6.21 -13.59 4.32
CA GLY A 19 -6.26 -13.90 5.76
C GLY A 19 -7.28 -13.06 6.55
N ALA A 20 -7.66 -13.57 7.72
CA ALA A 20 -8.70 -12.96 8.57
C ALA A 20 -8.38 -11.52 9.01
N GLU A 21 -7.10 -11.22 9.26
CA GLU A 21 -6.66 -9.91 9.76
C GLU A 21 -6.98 -8.77 8.76
N LEU A 22 -6.75 -9.02 7.46
CA LEU A 22 -7.02 -8.03 6.42
C LEU A 22 -8.52 -7.71 6.35
N TRP A 23 -9.36 -8.73 6.36
CA TRP A 23 -10.80 -8.56 6.26
C TRP A 23 -11.43 -7.95 7.52
N GLU A 24 -10.91 -8.27 8.70
CA GLU A 24 -11.35 -7.62 9.94
C GLU A 24 -11.01 -6.12 9.92
N LYS A 25 -9.84 -5.72 9.40
CA LYS A 25 -9.46 -4.31 9.22
C LYS A 25 -10.41 -3.58 8.27
N ILE A 26 -10.71 -4.19 7.10
CA ILE A 26 -11.65 -3.62 6.13
C ILE A 26 -13.04 -3.47 6.76
N TRP A 27 -13.51 -4.49 7.48
CA TRP A 27 -14.80 -4.47 8.14
C TRP A 27 -14.90 -3.33 9.16
N VAL A 28 -13.93 -3.20 10.07
CA VAL A 28 -13.93 -2.12 11.07
C VAL A 28 -13.95 -0.74 10.39
N ALA A 29 -13.16 -0.56 9.33
CA ALA A 29 -13.16 0.69 8.57
C ALA A 29 -14.53 0.97 7.92
N ALA A 30 -15.16 -0.05 7.34
CA ALA A 30 -16.46 0.06 6.68
C ALA A 30 -17.58 0.45 7.64
N GLN A 31 -17.51 0.05 8.92
CA GLN A 31 -18.51 0.43 9.91
C GLN A 31 -18.50 1.93 10.27
N THR A 32 -17.43 2.66 9.92
CA THR A 32 -17.26 4.08 10.30
C THR A 32 -17.38 5.05 9.13
N ARG A 33 -17.63 4.54 7.91
CA ARG A 33 -17.63 5.35 6.68
C ARG A 33 -18.82 4.99 5.80
N LEU A 34 -19.36 5.97 5.10
CA LEU A 34 -20.29 5.69 4.00
C LEU A 34 -19.47 5.21 2.81
N ILE A 35 -19.65 3.95 2.43
CA ILE A 35 -18.91 3.32 1.33
C ILE A 35 -19.91 2.90 0.25
N GLN A 36 -19.62 3.29 -0.99
CA GLN A 36 -20.26 2.73 -2.18
C GLN A 36 -19.27 1.79 -2.86
N ILE A 37 -19.75 0.61 -3.26
CA ILE A 37 -18.93 -0.44 -3.87
C ILE A 37 -19.47 -0.68 -5.28
N GLY A 38 -18.59 -0.53 -6.28
CA GLY A 38 -18.85 -0.89 -7.67
C GLY A 38 -17.78 -1.87 -8.16
N HIS A 39 -18.15 -2.72 -9.12
CA HIS A 39 -17.22 -3.56 -9.86
C HIS A 39 -16.95 -2.91 -11.22
N VAL A 40 -15.68 -2.79 -11.60
CA VAL A 40 -15.26 -2.37 -12.92
C VAL A 40 -14.65 -3.58 -13.61
N ASP A 41 -15.12 -3.89 -14.82
CA ASP A 41 -14.55 -4.98 -15.61
C ASP A 41 -13.12 -4.61 -16.02
N ALA A 42 -12.20 -5.57 -15.89
CA ALA A 42 -10.82 -5.36 -16.32
C ALA A 42 -10.72 -5.35 -17.86
N HIS A 43 -9.85 -4.48 -18.39
CA HIS A 43 -9.49 -4.43 -19.82
C HIS A 43 -10.66 -4.25 -20.80
N VAL A 44 -11.68 -3.48 -20.41
CA VAL A 44 -12.64 -2.96 -21.40
C VAL A 44 -11.89 -1.96 -22.29
N ALA A 45 -12.33 -1.79 -23.54
CA ALA A 45 -11.69 -0.92 -24.53
C ALA A 45 -12.56 0.31 -24.80
N THR A 46 -12.90 1.05 -23.75
CA THR A 46 -13.88 2.14 -23.81
C THR A 46 -13.39 3.39 -23.08
N ASN A 47 -13.48 4.54 -23.73
CA ASN A 47 -13.17 5.84 -23.14
C ASN A 47 -14.26 6.32 -22.15
N LEU A 48 -14.59 5.51 -21.15
CA LEU A 48 -15.46 5.86 -20.04
C LEU A 48 -14.64 6.37 -18.86
N ASP A 49 -15.21 7.26 -18.06
CA ASP A 49 -14.55 7.79 -16.87
C ASP A 49 -14.14 6.69 -15.88
N GLU A 50 -14.93 5.61 -15.78
CA GLU A 50 -14.61 4.45 -14.94
C GLU A 50 -13.31 3.75 -15.36
N GLU A 51 -13.11 3.56 -16.68
CA GLU A 51 -11.92 2.95 -17.24
C GLU A 51 -10.69 3.85 -17.06
N ASN A 52 -10.85 5.16 -17.23
CA ASN A 52 -9.79 6.13 -16.98
C ASN A 52 -9.34 6.10 -15.51
N HIS A 53 -10.27 6.10 -14.56
CA HIS A 53 -9.94 6.00 -13.14
C HIS A 53 -9.28 4.66 -12.79
N ASN A 54 -9.76 3.56 -13.39
CA ASN A 54 -9.16 2.24 -13.19
C ASN A 54 -7.74 2.17 -13.78
N ALA A 55 -7.49 2.75 -14.96
CA ALA A 55 -6.18 2.82 -15.57
C ALA A 55 -5.18 3.63 -14.72
N VAL A 56 -5.63 4.72 -14.09
CA VAL A 56 -4.80 5.47 -13.12
C VAL A 56 -4.47 4.60 -11.91
N ALA A 57 -5.43 3.84 -11.37
CA ALA A 57 -5.17 2.92 -10.27
C ALA A 57 -4.18 1.80 -10.67
N ASP A 58 -4.30 1.25 -11.88
CA ASP A 58 -3.37 0.26 -12.43
C ASP A 58 -1.95 0.83 -12.57
N GLU A 59 -1.82 2.07 -13.04
CA GLU A 59 -0.53 2.75 -13.13
C GLU A 59 0.09 2.97 -11.75
N LEU A 60 -0.70 3.43 -10.77
CA LEU A 60 -0.23 3.69 -9.41
C LEU A 60 0.15 2.41 -8.65
N THR A 61 -0.50 1.29 -8.95
CA THR A 61 -0.21 -0.01 -8.31
C THR A 61 0.92 -0.77 -9.00
N ARG A 62 1.39 -0.29 -10.16
CA ARG A 62 2.46 -0.93 -10.92
C ARG A 62 3.72 -1.05 -10.06
N ILE A 63 4.08 -2.30 -9.76
CA ILE A 63 5.26 -2.61 -8.97
C ILE A 63 6.49 -2.19 -9.78
N ARG A 64 7.20 -1.18 -9.27
CA ARG A 64 8.52 -0.83 -9.77
C ARG A 64 9.57 -1.56 -8.95
N ASN A 65 10.36 -2.39 -9.61
CA ASN A 65 11.55 -2.98 -8.99
C ASN A 65 12.61 -1.89 -8.89
N VAL A 66 12.99 -1.54 -7.66
CA VAL A 66 14.06 -0.57 -7.41
C VAL A 66 15.11 -1.21 -6.51
N LYS A 67 16.38 -1.03 -6.85
CA LYS A 67 17.51 -1.54 -6.08
C LYS A 67 18.17 -0.41 -5.31
N ALA A 68 18.71 -0.74 -4.15
CA ALA A 68 19.51 0.21 -3.36
C ALA A 68 20.78 0.70 -4.08
N SER A 69 21.21 -0.01 -5.14
CA SER A 69 22.35 0.36 -6.00
C SER A 69 21.98 1.31 -7.13
N ASP A 70 20.69 1.56 -7.37
CA ASP A 70 20.27 2.43 -8.45
C ASP A 70 20.72 3.88 -8.15
N PRO A 71 21.13 4.67 -9.17
CA PRO A 71 21.38 6.11 -9.00
C PRO A 71 20.19 6.77 -8.33
N VAL A 72 20.39 7.85 -7.55
CA VAL A 72 19.35 8.49 -6.71
C VAL A 72 18.01 8.53 -7.44
N ASP A 73 17.18 7.56 -7.11
CA ASP A 73 15.92 7.34 -7.80
C ASP A 73 14.89 8.26 -7.14
N PRO A 74 14.17 9.10 -7.90
CA PRO A 74 13.12 9.95 -7.34
C PRO A 74 12.08 9.19 -6.50
N VAL A 75 11.82 7.92 -6.83
CA VAL A 75 10.93 7.05 -6.06
C VAL A 75 11.56 6.63 -4.73
N LEU A 76 12.84 6.27 -4.71
CA LEU A 76 13.52 5.95 -3.45
C LEU A 76 13.64 7.17 -2.54
N LEU A 77 13.84 8.36 -3.12
CA LEU A 77 13.87 9.61 -2.36
C LEU A 77 12.50 9.89 -1.74
N LYS A 78 11.41 9.80 -2.51
CA LYS A 78 10.03 9.92 -1.99
C LYS A 78 9.74 8.88 -0.90
N MET A 79 10.18 7.64 -1.08
CA MET A 79 10.05 6.59 -0.06
C MET A 79 10.82 6.92 1.22
N ALA A 80 12.02 7.49 1.11
CA ALA A 80 12.81 7.94 2.26
C ALA A 80 12.15 9.11 3.00
N THR A 81 11.58 10.08 2.28
CA THR A 81 10.77 11.17 2.86
C THR A 81 9.56 10.61 3.60
N TRP A 82 8.80 9.71 2.96
CA TRP A 82 7.63 9.09 3.58
C TRP A 82 7.98 8.29 4.84
N ALA A 83 9.09 7.54 4.82
CA ALA A 83 9.59 6.81 5.98
C ALA A 83 9.97 7.75 7.14
N HIS A 84 10.52 8.93 6.83
CA HIS A 84 10.88 9.94 7.82
C HIS A 84 9.63 10.53 8.51
N GLU A 85 8.65 10.96 7.71
CA GLU A 85 7.39 11.52 8.18
C GLU A 85 6.60 10.49 9.01
N THR A 86 6.44 9.28 8.47
CA THR A 86 5.67 8.21 9.12
C THR A 86 6.40 7.64 10.34
N GLY A 87 7.73 7.67 10.34
CA GLY A 87 8.58 7.25 11.46
C GLY A 87 8.63 8.24 12.63
N GLY A 88 7.97 9.40 12.50
CA GLY A 88 7.85 10.41 13.55
C GLY A 88 9.10 11.30 13.71
N HIS A 89 9.78 11.61 12.60
CA HIS A 89 10.89 12.56 12.55
C HIS A 89 12.07 12.26 13.51
N ARG A 90 12.32 10.99 13.82
CA ARG A 90 13.31 10.54 14.81
C ARG A 90 14.78 10.59 14.33
N GLY A 91 15.05 11.35 13.26
CA GLY A 91 16.35 11.46 12.62
C GLY A 91 16.73 10.28 11.72
N ASN A 92 17.92 10.38 11.10
CA ASN A 92 18.36 9.49 10.02
C ASN A 92 18.42 8.01 10.39
N LYS A 93 19.01 7.67 11.54
CA LYS A 93 19.20 6.27 11.95
C LYS A 93 17.88 5.58 12.25
N ALA A 94 16.99 6.24 12.98
CA ALA A 94 15.67 5.72 13.31
C ALA A 94 14.79 5.58 12.05
N THR A 95 14.88 6.54 11.12
CA THR A 95 14.18 6.46 9.83
C THR A 95 14.67 5.26 9.00
N LEU A 96 15.99 5.04 8.93
CA LEU A 96 16.57 3.92 8.21
C LEU A 96 16.18 2.56 8.82
N GLU A 97 16.18 2.45 10.14
CA GLU A 97 15.75 1.24 10.84
C GLU A 97 14.25 0.97 10.64
N TRP A 98 13.42 2.01 10.73
CA TRP A 98 11.98 1.93 10.46
C TRP A 98 11.70 1.43 9.03
N ALA A 99 12.43 1.95 8.05
CA ALA A 99 12.30 1.55 6.64
C ALA A 99 12.76 0.10 6.42
N ARG A 100 13.92 -0.29 6.96
CA ARG A 100 14.48 -1.64 6.81
C ARG A 100 13.63 -2.72 7.47
N SER A 101 13.05 -2.43 8.65
CA SER A 101 12.13 -3.37 9.31
C SER A 101 10.87 -3.67 8.49
N ARG A 102 10.59 -2.88 7.45
CA ARG A 102 9.48 -3.06 6.49
C ARG A 102 9.94 -3.50 5.10
N GLY A 103 11.21 -3.88 4.96
CA GLY A 103 11.77 -4.36 3.69
C GLY A 103 12.00 -3.26 2.63
N MET A 104 11.94 -1.98 3.01
CA MET A 104 12.16 -0.89 2.06
C MET A 104 13.65 -0.81 1.66
N PRO A 105 13.99 -0.71 0.35
CA PRO A 105 15.37 -0.69 -0.13
C PRO A 105 16.02 0.71 -0.01
N ILE A 106 15.92 1.35 1.16
CA ILE A 106 16.43 2.69 1.43
C ILE A 106 17.85 2.63 2.02
N THR A 107 18.72 3.54 1.56
CA THR A 107 20.09 3.72 2.08
C THR A 107 20.20 4.95 2.99
N LEU A 108 21.24 5.02 3.82
CA LEU A 108 21.46 6.18 4.70
C LEU A 108 21.66 7.49 3.91
N GLY A 109 22.26 7.40 2.72
CA GLY A 109 22.44 8.55 1.83
C GLY A 109 21.09 9.14 1.42
N LEU A 110 20.16 8.30 0.98
CA LEU A 110 18.80 8.71 0.61
C LEU A 110 18.05 9.37 1.77
N VAL A 111 18.18 8.82 2.99
CA VAL A 111 17.56 9.43 4.18
C VAL A 111 18.15 10.79 4.49
N THR A 112 19.47 10.95 4.34
CA THR A 112 20.15 12.24 4.52
C THR A 112 19.68 13.27 3.50
N THR A 113 19.57 12.87 2.23
CA THR A 113 19.06 13.74 1.15
C THR A 113 17.59 14.09 1.33
N ALA A 114 16.77 13.18 1.85
CA ALA A 114 15.33 13.39 2.05
C ALA A 114 14.98 14.35 3.20
N GLN A 115 15.94 14.69 4.07
CA GLN A 115 15.74 15.53 5.25
C GLN A 115 16.41 16.91 5.13
N GLN A 116 17.02 17.21 3.98
CA GLN A 116 17.50 18.55 3.63
C GLN A 116 16.37 19.37 3.01
#